data_AF-L9V8U0-F1
#
_entry.id   AF-L9V8U0-F1
#
_cell.length_a   1.000
_cell.length_b   1.000
_cell.length_c   1.000
_cell.angle_alpha   90.00
_cell.angle_beta   90.00
_cell.angle_gamma   90.00
#
_symmetry.space_group_name_H-M   'P 1'
#
loop_
_entity.id
_entity.type
_entity.pdbx_description
1 polymer ?
#
loop_
_entity_poly.entity_id
_entity_poly.type
_entity_poly.pdbx_seq_one_letter_code
_entity_poly.pdbx_strand_id
1 'polypeptide(L)'
;MPQKKNPDTLELVRATAGDASSGLNGLLTTLKGLPRAYNRDLQRATPHAWETVDAVREATDVAAGAVATAEWNEHQLEAAAGEGFSTATGVADALAMAGLPFRTAHELVALASEDASDYAALDAASEAVLGDPLAEYVPREAVEAALDPEASVASRDSQGGPAPEAVEETLAAAWDGIGADERAVDDLAEALGAAATALDEEVRSYE
;
A
#
# COMPACT_ATOMS: atom_id res chain seq x y z
N MET A 1 -29.68 -8.42 -9.58
CA MET A 1 -28.75 -9.23 -8.76
C MET A 1 -28.65 -8.56 -7.39
N PRO A 2 -29.55 -8.88 -6.44
CA PRO A 2 -29.65 -8.16 -5.16
C PRO A 2 -28.38 -8.14 -4.31
N GLN A 3 -27.53 -9.16 -4.45
CA GLN A 3 -26.24 -9.30 -3.78
C GLN A 3 -25.07 -8.58 -4.50
N LYS A 4 -25.29 -8.13 -5.74
CA LYS A 4 -24.23 -7.52 -6.55
C LYS A 4 -24.05 -6.06 -6.10
N LYS A 5 -23.02 -5.83 -5.30
CA LYS A 5 -22.46 -4.50 -5.04
C LYS A 5 -21.36 -4.27 -6.07
N ASN A 6 -21.55 -3.28 -6.95
CA ASN A 6 -20.50 -2.92 -7.90
C ASN A 6 -19.53 -1.92 -7.27
N PRO A 7 -18.23 -2.00 -7.57
CA PRO A 7 -17.26 -0.99 -7.16
C PRO A 7 -17.31 0.24 -8.08
N ASP A 8 -18.49 0.69 -8.53
CA ASP A 8 -18.66 1.72 -9.56
C ASP A 8 -17.91 3.02 -9.19
N THR A 9 -17.96 3.41 -7.92
CA THR A 9 -17.24 4.59 -7.40
C THR A 9 -15.73 4.43 -7.51
N LEU A 10 -15.18 3.26 -7.19
CA LEU A 10 -13.75 2.98 -7.30
C LEU A 10 -13.31 2.85 -8.77
N GLU A 11 -14.19 2.38 -9.65
CA GLU A 11 -13.93 2.38 -11.10
C GLU A 11 -13.80 3.81 -11.64
N LEU A 12 -14.65 4.73 -11.18
CA LEU A 12 -14.57 6.15 -11.53
C LEU A 12 -13.33 6.83 -10.95
N VAL A 13 -13.00 6.57 -9.67
CA VAL A 13 -11.74 7.05 -9.06
C VAL A 13 -10.54 6.61 -9.89
N ARG A 14 -10.53 5.35 -10.36
CA ARG A 14 -9.46 4.85 -11.23
C ARG A 14 -9.45 5.55 -12.59
N ALA A 15 -10.62 5.90 -13.15
CA ALA A 15 -10.71 6.64 -14.40
C ALA A 15 -10.14 8.06 -14.29
N THR A 16 -10.30 8.72 -13.14
CA THR A 16 -9.73 10.05 -12.86
C THR A 16 -8.21 10.11 -13.04
N ALA A 17 -7.49 9.01 -12.78
CA ALA A 17 -6.04 8.94 -13.06
C ALA A 17 -5.72 9.10 -14.56
N GLY A 18 -6.60 8.58 -15.43
CA GLY A 18 -6.52 8.77 -16.87
C GLY A 18 -6.79 10.22 -17.29
N ASP A 19 -7.81 10.84 -16.70
CA ASP A 19 -8.15 12.25 -16.94
C ASP A 19 -7.00 13.18 -16.51
N ALA A 20 -6.41 12.92 -15.34
CA ALA A 20 -5.25 13.67 -14.85
C ALA A 20 -4.03 13.55 -15.79
N SER A 21 -3.78 12.35 -16.31
CA SER A 21 -2.70 12.10 -17.27
C SER A 21 -2.94 12.85 -18.59
N SER A 22 -4.21 12.88 -19.04
CA SER A 22 -4.62 13.65 -20.23
C SER A 22 -4.45 15.16 -20.01
N GLY A 23 -4.86 15.69 -18.85
CA GLY A 23 -4.67 17.07 -18.45
C GLY A 23 -3.21 17.50 -18.48
N LEU A 24 -2.32 16.71 -17.85
CA LEU A 24 -0.88 16.95 -17.90
C LEU A 24 -0.34 16.98 -19.33
N ASN A 25 -0.74 16.03 -20.18
CA ASN A 25 -0.26 15.99 -21.56
C ASN A 25 -0.79 17.19 -22.39
N GLY A 26 -2.04 17.60 -22.17
CA GLY A 26 -2.63 18.79 -22.79
C GLY A 26 -1.90 20.08 -22.39
N LEU A 27 -1.58 20.22 -21.10
CA LEU A 27 -0.76 21.31 -20.56
C LEU A 27 0.62 21.35 -21.22
N LEU A 28 1.37 20.24 -21.16
CA LEU A 28 2.74 20.16 -21.72
C LEU A 28 2.76 20.45 -23.23
N THR A 29 1.76 19.96 -23.97
CA THR A 29 1.65 20.19 -25.42
C THR A 29 1.35 21.64 -25.72
N THR A 30 0.48 22.30 -24.95
CA THR A 30 0.16 23.73 -25.12
C THR A 30 1.38 24.61 -24.86
N LEU A 31 2.21 24.25 -23.88
CA LEU A 31 3.43 25.00 -23.55
C LEU A 31 4.57 24.79 -24.54
N LYS A 32 4.59 23.64 -25.23
CA LYS A 32 5.69 23.24 -26.09
C LYS A 32 5.90 24.23 -27.24
N GLY A 33 7.06 24.89 -27.24
CA GLY A 33 7.52 25.72 -28.35
C GLY A 33 6.93 27.14 -28.39
N LEU A 34 6.26 27.59 -27.33
CA LEU A 34 5.81 28.98 -27.24
C LEU A 34 7.02 29.93 -27.22
N PRO A 35 7.06 30.97 -28.08
CA PRO A 35 8.10 31.99 -28.02
C PRO A 35 7.93 32.85 -26.77
N ARG A 36 8.98 33.52 -26.31
CA ARG A 36 8.82 34.56 -25.28
C ARG A 36 8.16 35.81 -25.89
N ALA A 37 7.37 36.60 -25.16
CA ALA A 37 6.99 36.50 -23.74
C ALA A 37 5.57 35.91 -23.56
N TYR A 38 4.59 36.68 -23.05
CA TYR A 38 3.21 36.20 -22.91
C TYR A 38 2.57 35.88 -24.26
N ASN A 39 1.99 34.69 -24.38
CA ASN A 39 1.15 34.29 -25.52
C ASN A 39 -0.26 33.97 -25.02
N ARG A 40 -1.27 34.26 -25.83
CA ARG A 40 -2.68 34.05 -25.44
C ARG A 40 -3.04 32.56 -25.32
N ASP A 41 -2.26 31.68 -25.93
CA ASP A 41 -2.29 30.22 -25.79
C ASP A 41 -2.28 29.79 -24.32
N LEU A 42 -1.61 30.55 -23.44
CA LEU A 42 -1.57 30.28 -21.99
C LEU A 42 -2.96 30.28 -21.33
N GLN A 43 -3.96 30.95 -21.91
CA GLN A 43 -5.34 30.87 -21.43
C GLN A 43 -5.94 29.46 -21.57
N ARG A 44 -5.40 28.62 -22.46
CA ARG A 44 -5.78 27.21 -22.63
C ARG A 44 -4.94 26.25 -21.80
N ALA A 45 -3.76 26.66 -21.35
CA ALA A 45 -2.89 25.86 -20.50
C ALA A 45 -3.49 25.70 -19.10
N THR A 46 -4.00 26.78 -18.53
CA THR A 46 -4.46 26.85 -17.14
C THR A 46 -5.63 25.89 -16.80
N PRO A 47 -6.69 25.76 -17.62
CA PRO A 47 -7.78 24.82 -17.35
C PRO A 47 -7.33 23.36 -17.21
N HIS A 48 -6.34 22.93 -17.99
CA HIS A 48 -5.80 21.56 -17.90
C HIS A 48 -5.27 21.21 -16.50
N ALA A 49 -4.76 22.19 -15.76
CA ALA A 49 -4.29 22.00 -14.39
C ALA A 49 -5.44 22.05 -13.39
N TRP A 50 -6.30 23.07 -13.45
CA TRP A 50 -7.36 23.25 -12.44
C TRP A 50 -8.43 22.17 -12.48
N GLU A 51 -8.90 21.80 -13.68
CA GLU A 51 -9.89 20.73 -13.83
C GLU A 51 -9.35 19.40 -13.28
N THR A 52 -8.05 19.16 -13.44
CA THR A 52 -7.37 17.98 -12.88
C THR A 52 -7.31 18.03 -11.35
N VAL A 53 -6.97 19.18 -10.77
CA VAL A 53 -6.90 19.35 -9.31
C VAL A 53 -8.27 19.11 -8.68
N ASP A 54 -9.33 19.68 -9.26
CA ASP A 54 -10.70 19.50 -8.76
C ASP A 54 -11.13 18.04 -8.85
N ALA A 55 -10.91 17.39 -10.01
CA ALA A 55 -11.29 15.99 -10.20
C ALA A 55 -10.52 15.03 -9.28
N VAL A 56 -9.21 15.23 -9.11
CA VAL A 56 -8.40 14.38 -8.21
C VAL A 56 -8.85 14.56 -6.76
N ARG A 57 -9.16 15.78 -6.33
CA ARG A 57 -9.65 16.03 -4.97
C ARG A 57 -10.96 15.27 -4.70
N GLU A 58 -11.94 15.39 -5.59
CA GLU A 58 -13.21 14.67 -5.46
C GLU A 58 -13.01 13.13 -5.46
N ALA A 59 -12.11 12.63 -6.33
CA ALA A 59 -11.78 11.21 -6.37
C ALA A 59 -11.10 10.73 -5.07
N THR A 60 -10.23 11.54 -4.47
CA THR A 60 -9.60 11.24 -3.18
C THR A 60 -10.64 11.18 -2.06
N ASP A 61 -11.60 12.11 -2.01
CA ASP A 61 -12.69 12.09 -1.01
C ASP A 61 -13.54 10.81 -1.12
N VAL A 62 -13.85 10.38 -2.35
CA VAL A 62 -14.58 9.13 -2.60
C VAL A 62 -13.78 7.92 -2.15
N ALA A 63 -12.48 7.85 -2.47
CA ALA A 63 -11.62 6.75 -2.06
C ALA A 63 -11.48 6.68 -0.53
N ALA A 64 -11.30 7.83 0.13
CA ALA A 64 -11.22 7.93 1.57
C ALA A 64 -12.52 7.44 2.24
N GLY A 65 -13.69 7.87 1.74
CA GLY A 65 -14.99 7.40 2.24
C GLY A 65 -15.20 5.90 2.02
N ALA A 66 -14.75 5.35 0.89
CA ALA A 66 -14.83 3.92 0.61
C ALA A 66 -13.98 3.10 1.59
N VAL A 67 -12.75 3.54 1.88
CA VAL A 67 -11.87 2.88 2.87
C VAL A 67 -12.44 3.02 4.29
N ALA A 68 -12.92 4.21 4.67
CA ALA A 68 -13.47 4.47 6.01
C ALA A 68 -14.73 3.64 6.33
N THR A 69 -15.46 3.21 5.30
CA THR A 69 -16.71 2.44 5.45
C THR A 69 -16.56 0.98 4.98
N ALA A 70 -15.35 0.55 4.65
CA ALA A 70 -15.09 -0.81 4.21
C ALA A 70 -15.35 -1.82 5.34
N GLU A 71 -15.99 -2.92 4.99
CA GLU A 71 -16.16 -4.09 5.87
C GLU A 71 -15.22 -5.19 5.40
N TRP A 72 -14.34 -5.65 6.29
CA TRP A 72 -13.41 -6.74 6.03
C TRP A 72 -13.98 -8.04 6.55
N ASN A 73 -14.02 -9.08 5.70
CA ASN A 73 -14.43 -10.41 6.14
C ASN A 73 -13.23 -11.13 6.75
N GLU A 74 -12.97 -10.89 8.02
CA GLU A 74 -11.80 -11.41 8.75
C GLU A 74 -11.66 -12.94 8.59
N HIS A 75 -12.74 -13.70 8.75
CA HIS A 75 -12.71 -15.15 8.59
C HIS A 75 -12.32 -15.58 7.16
N GLN A 76 -12.80 -14.90 6.12
CA GLN A 76 -12.38 -15.22 4.75
C GLN A 76 -10.92 -14.83 4.49
N LEU A 77 -10.46 -13.72 5.08
CA LEU A 77 -9.06 -13.28 4.96
C LEU A 77 -8.12 -14.24 5.68
N GLU A 78 -8.48 -14.69 6.88
CA GLU A 78 -7.73 -15.67 7.66
C GLU A 78 -7.67 -17.03 6.94
N ALA A 79 -8.81 -17.51 6.43
CA ALA A 79 -8.84 -18.75 5.65
C ALA A 79 -7.95 -18.64 4.40
N ALA A 80 -8.05 -17.52 3.65
CA ALA A 80 -7.24 -17.29 2.47
C ALA A 80 -5.74 -17.14 2.79
N ALA A 81 -5.37 -16.63 3.96
CA ALA A 81 -3.99 -16.55 4.40
C ALA A 81 -3.38 -17.95 4.60
N GLY A 82 -4.17 -18.93 5.02
CA GLY A 82 -3.75 -20.34 5.10
C GLY A 82 -3.72 -21.08 3.76
N GLU A 83 -4.28 -20.51 2.69
CA GLU A 83 -4.33 -21.14 1.38
C GLU A 83 -3.03 -20.94 0.58
N GLY A 84 -2.78 -21.85 -0.38
CA GLY A 84 -1.75 -21.69 -1.40
C GLY A 84 -0.30 -21.70 -0.88
N PHE A 85 -0.07 -22.19 0.33
CA PHE A 85 1.25 -22.26 0.97
C PHE A 85 1.94 -20.89 1.04
N SER A 86 1.17 -19.84 1.35
CA SER A 86 1.64 -18.46 1.46
C SER A 86 2.82 -18.30 2.44
N THR A 87 2.93 -19.19 3.43
CA THR A 87 3.96 -19.24 4.46
C THR A 87 5.24 -19.97 4.04
N ALA A 88 5.28 -20.56 2.83
CA ALA A 88 6.41 -21.32 2.28
C ALA A 88 7.77 -20.63 2.46
N THR A 89 7.83 -19.32 2.19
CA THR A 89 9.06 -18.54 2.34
C THR A 89 9.53 -18.50 3.80
N GLY A 90 8.61 -18.36 4.75
CA GLY A 90 8.95 -18.37 6.18
C GLY A 90 9.50 -19.74 6.63
N VAL A 91 8.97 -20.83 6.09
CA VAL A 91 9.51 -22.18 6.32
C VAL A 91 10.93 -22.29 5.76
N ALA A 92 11.17 -21.84 4.52
CA ALA A 92 12.50 -21.87 3.92
C ALA A 92 13.52 -21.02 4.72
N ASP A 93 13.10 -19.86 5.22
CA ASP A 93 13.92 -18.99 6.07
C ASP A 93 14.26 -19.67 7.41
N ALA A 94 13.28 -20.35 8.04
CA ALA A 94 13.50 -21.09 9.29
C ALA A 94 14.53 -22.22 9.12
N LEU A 95 14.41 -22.99 8.03
CA LEU A 95 15.37 -24.04 7.68
C LEU A 95 16.77 -23.45 7.42
N ALA A 96 16.85 -22.32 6.71
CA ALA A 96 18.12 -21.67 6.43
C ALA A 96 18.78 -21.10 7.69
N MET A 97 17.99 -20.52 8.61
CA MET A 97 18.48 -20.05 9.91
C MET A 97 19.00 -21.18 10.79
N ALA A 98 18.48 -22.40 10.63
CA ALA A 98 19.01 -23.59 11.29
C ALA A 98 20.27 -24.18 10.63
N GLY A 99 20.77 -23.55 9.56
CA GLY A 99 22.06 -23.88 8.95
C GLY A 99 21.98 -24.67 7.65
N LEU A 100 20.77 -24.97 7.14
CA LEU A 100 20.62 -25.54 5.80
C LEU A 100 20.96 -24.48 4.73
N PRO A 101 21.66 -24.84 3.64
CA PRO A 101 21.78 -23.95 2.50
C PRO A 101 20.39 -23.54 2.00
N PHE A 102 20.15 -22.24 1.79
CA PHE A 102 18.83 -21.74 1.38
C PHE A 102 18.28 -22.43 0.12
N ARG A 103 19.16 -22.80 -0.83
CA ARG A 103 18.77 -23.57 -2.02
C ARG A 103 18.13 -24.91 -1.63
N THR A 104 18.69 -25.61 -0.66
CA THR A 104 18.18 -26.89 -0.16
C THR A 104 16.88 -26.69 0.62
N ALA A 105 16.82 -25.66 1.47
CA ALA A 105 15.58 -25.28 2.16
C ALA A 105 14.43 -25.00 1.17
N HIS A 106 14.70 -24.23 0.11
CA HIS A 106 13.73 -23.96 -0.94
C HIS A 106 13.32 -25.24 -1.69
N GLU A 107 14.26 -26.14 -1.99
CA GLU A 107 13.96 -27.42 -2.66
C GLU A 107 13.02 -28.30 -1.83
N LEU A 108 13.24 -28.37 -0.52
CA LEU A 108 12.36 -29.07 0.43
C LEU A 108 10.94 -28.51 0.42
N VAL A 109 10.82 -27.18 0.54
CA VAL A 109 9.53 -26.48 0.53
C VAL A 109 8.81 -26.67 -0.81
N ALA A 110 9.54 -26.63 -1.93
CA ALA A 110 8.95 -26.85 -3.26
C ALA A 110 8.38 -28.28 -3.39
N LEU A 111 9.14 -29.30 -2.96
CA LEU A 111 8.66 -30.69 -2.96
C LEU A 111 7.44 -30.87 -2.04
N ALA A 112 7.48 -30.30 -0.83
CA ALA A 112 6.34 -30.37 0.09
C ALA A 112 5.07 -29.70 -0.45
N SER A 113 5.23 -28.68 -1.30
CA SER A 113 4.12 -27.97 -1.94
C SER A 113 3.39 -28.78 -3.02
N GLU A 114 4.04 -29.81 -3.59
CA GLU A 114 3.43 -30.71 -4.57
C GLU A 114 2.45 -31.71 -3.93
N ASP A 115 2.62 -31.99 -2.63
CA ASP A 115 1.80 -32.95 -1.88
C ASP A 115 0.72 -32.29 -1.01
N ALA A 116 1.10 -31.70 0.14
CA ALA A 116 0.14 -31.25 1.15
C ALA A 116 0.52 -29.94 1.87
N SER A 117 1.72 -29.38 1.63
CA SER A 117 2.15 -28.10 2.21
C SER A 117 2.10 -28.06 3.75
N ASP A 118 2.25 -29.21 4.41
CA ASP A 118 2.21 -29.37 5.86
C ASP A 118 3.54 -29.94 6.40
N TYR A 119 3.63 -30.11 7.71
CA TYR A 119 4.82 -30.69 8.33
C TYR A 119 5.15 -32.09 7.78
N ALA A 120 4.14 -32.93 7.54
CA ALA A 120 4.37 -34.30 7.06
C ALA A 120 4.97 -34.30 5.65
N ALA A 121 4.52 -33.42 4.77
CA ALA A 121 5.09 -33.24 3.44
C ALA A 121 6.53 -32.69 3.50
N LEU A 122 6.79 -31.74 4.41
CA LEU A 122 8.15 -31.21 4.63
C LEU A 122 9.11 -32.26 5.20
N ASP A 123 8.63 -33.10 6.13
CA ASP A 123 9.41 -34.19 6.71
C ASP A 123 9.73 -35.27 5.66
N ALA A 124 8.76 -35.65 4.83
CA ALA A 124 8.97 -36.55 3.71
C ALA A 124 9.94 -35.97 2.67
N ALA A 125 9.86 -34.67 2.36
CA ALA A 125 10.82 -33.99 1.50
C ALA A 125 12.22 -33.99 2.10
N SER A 126 12.34 -33.81 3.43
CA SER A 126 13.62 -33.90 4.16
C SER A 126 14.25 -35.27 4.00
N GLU A 127 13.48 -36.33 4.25
CA GLU A 127 13.97 -37.71 4.07
C GLU A 127 14.41 -37.96 2.61
N ALA A 128 13.71 -37.41 1.61
CA ALA A 128 14.04 -37.59 0.20
C ALA A 128 15.31 -36.83 -0.25
N VAL A 129 15.53 -35.60 0.24
CA VAL A 129 16.61 -34.72 -0.21
C VAL A 129 17.86 -34.84 0.68
N LEU A 130 17.67 -34.91 1.99
CA LEU A 130 18.73 -34.91 3.00
C LEU A 130 19.04 -36.31 3.53
N GLY A 131 18.07 -37.24 3.47
CA GLY A 131 18.23 -38.60 3.97
C GLY A 131 17.92 -38.79 5.46
N ASP A 132 17.60 -37.70 6.17
CA ASP A 132 17.24 -37.69 7.59
C ASP A 132 15.91 -36.96 7.83
N PRO A 133 15.18 -37.28 8.90
CA PRO A 133 13.96 -36.57 9.29
C PRO A 133 14.22 -35.08 9.51
N LEU A 134 13.23 -34.23 9.23
CA LEU A 134 13.36 -32.78 9.35
C LEU A 134 13.67 -32.34 10.79
N ALA A 135 13.17 -33.12 11.76
CA ALA A 135 13.39 -32.91 13.19
C ALA A 135 14.88 -32.93 13.63
N GLU A 136 15.77 -33.55 12.84
CA GLU A 136 17.22 -33.54 13.10
C GLU A 136 17.85 -32.17 12.80
N TYR A 137 17.22 -31.37 11.94
CA TYR A 137 17.70 -30.06 11.52
C TYR A 137 16.98 -28.93 12.26
N VAL A 138 15.66 -29.03 12.39
CA VAL A 138 14.80 -28.00 12.97
C VAL A 138 13.76 -28.62 13.89
N PRO A 139 13.55 -28.09 15.12
CA PRO A 139 12.46 -28.54 15.97
C PRO A 139 11.11 -28.46 15.25
N ARG A 140 10.28 -29.49 15.43
CA ARG A 140 8.95 -29.56 14.81
C ARG A 140 8.12 -28.31 15.07
N GLU A 141 8.17 -27.82 16.30
CA GLU A 141 7.42 -26.63 16.74
C GLU A 141 7.83 -25.37 15.98
N ALA A 142 9.11 -25.25 15.59
CA ALA A 142 9.59 -24.12 14.81
C ALA A 142 9.11 -24.18 13.35
N VAL A 143 9.00 -25.39 12.78
CA VAL A 143 8.41 -25.59 11.44
C VAL A 143 6.92 -25.33 11.47
N GLU A 144 6.20 -25.84 12.47
CA GLU A 144 4.76 -25.61 12.64
C GLU A 144 4.44 -24.12 12.88
N ALA A 145 5.27 -23.41 13.65
CA ALA A 145 5.16 -21.95 13.78
C ALA A 145 5.45 -21.22 12.46
N ALA A 146 6.39 -21.69 11.64
CA ALA A 146 6.64 -21.07 10.33
C ALA A 146 5.51 -21.32 9.33
N LEU A 147 4.76 -22.43 9.48
CA LEU A 147 3.58 -22.77 8.69
C LEU A 147 2.34 -21.96 9.07
N ASP A 148 2.25 -21.54 10.34
CA ASP A 148 1.16 -20.72 10.86
C ASP A 148 1.22 -19.29 10.32
N PRO A 149 0.18 -18.79 9.62
CA PRO A 149 0.18 -17.44 9.05
C PRO A 149 0.37 -16.33 10.08
N GLU A 150 -0.19 -16.46 11.29
CA GLU A 150 -0.07 -15.44 12.34
C GLU A 150 1.37 -15.34 12.85
N ALA A 151 2.00 -16.46 13.18
CA ALA A 151 3.42 -16.50 13.55
C ALA A 151 4.33 -16.08 12.38
N SER A 152 3.98 -16.39 11.13
CA SER A 152 4.71 -15.93 9.94
C SER A 152 4.64 -14.41 9.75
N VAL A 153 3.54 -13.77 10.15
CA VAL A 153 3.42 -12.30 10.17
C VAL A 153 4.21 -11.72 11.34
N ALA A 154 4.04 -12.27 12.54
CA ALA A 154 4.69 -11.77 13.75
C ALA A 154 6.22 -11.84 13.68
N SER A 155 6.78 -12.84 13.00
CA SER A 155 8.24 -12.99 12.82
C SER A 155 8.86 -11.99 11.82
N ARG A 156 8.05 -11.28 11.04
CA ARG A 156 8.52 -10.26 10.08
C ARG A 156 8.51 -8.87 10.74
N ASP A 157 9.34 -8.73 11.76
CA ASP A 157 9.42 -7.57 12.68
C ASP A 157 10.38 -6.46 12.23
N SER A 158 11.05 -6.62 11.09
CA SER A 158 11.89 -5.58 10.50
C SER A 158 11.10 -4.31 10.16
N GLN A 159 11.79 -3.17 10.06
CA GLN A 159 11.19 -1.88 9.68
C GLN A 159 10.38 -1.99 8.37
N GLY A 160 9.08 -1.62 8.44
CA GLY A 160 8.15 -1.73 7.31
C GLY A 160 7.58 -3.14 7.09
N GLY A 161 7.88 -4.09 7.98
CA GLY A 161 7.30 -5.42 8.00
C GLY A 161 5.85 -5.44 8.51
N PRO A 162 5.14 -6.57 8.30
CA PRO A 162 3.74 -6.72 8.69
C PRO A 162 3.54 -7.10 10.16
N ALA A 163 4.59 -7.33 10.95
CA ALA A 163 4.45 -7.66 12.36
C ALA A 163 3.69 -6.54 13.11
N PRO A 164 2.84 -6.88 14.10
CA PRO A 164 2.03 -5.89 14.81
C PRO A 164 2.83 -4.70 15.34
N GLU A 165 3.97 -4.95 15.99
CA GLU A 165 4.84 -3.91 16.55
C GLU A 165 5.40 -2.98 15.45
N ALA A 166 5.84 -3.53 14.32
CA ALA A 166 6.34 -2.75 13.18
C ALA A 166 5.24 -1.91 12.50
N VAL A 167 4.01 -2.43 12.45
CA VAL A 167 2.84 -1.71 11.94
C VAL A 167 2.42 -0.60 12.91
N GLU A 168 2.47 -0.83 14.22
CA GLU A 168 2.21 0.19 15.24
C GLU A 168 3.19 1.37 15.12
N GLU A 169 4.49 1.10 14.92
CA GLU A 169 5.49 2.14 14.66
C GLU A 169 5.18 2.92 13.37
N THR A 170 4.77 2.22 12.31
CA THR A 170 4.40 2.85 11.03
C THR A 170 3.16 3.74 11.18
N LEU A 171 2.16 3.30 11.96
CA LEU A 171 0.96 4.07 12.25
C LEU A 171 1.27 5.32 13.07
N ALA A 172 2.15 5.21 14.07
CA ALA A 172 2.58 6.37 14.86
C ALA A 172 3.24 7.44 13.97
N ALA A 173 4.16 7.02 13.09
CA ALA A 173 4.79 7.93 12.13
C ALA A 173 3.78 8.55 11.14
N ALA A 174 2.78 7.79 10.70
CA ALA A 174 1.72 8.29 9.84
C ALA A 174 0.86 9.36 10.55
N TRP A 175 0.52 9.16 11.82
CA TRP A 175 -0.21 10.15 12.63
C TRP A 175 0.58 11.43 12.84
N ASP A 176 1.89 11.32 13.11
CA ASP A 176 2.77 12.49 13.22
C ASP A 176 2.82 13.28 11.90
N GLY A 177 2.89 12.56 10.77
CA GLY A 177 2.83 13.13 9.41
C GLY A 177 1.53 13.89 9.16
N ILE A 178 0.38 13.27 9.45
CA ILE A 178 -0.94 13.91 9.33
C ILE A 178 -1.00 15.19 10.17
N GLY A 179 -0.54 15.15 11.43
CA GLY A 179 -0.54 16.33 12.28
C GLY A 179 0.38 17.44 11.76
N ALA A 180 1.48 17.09 11.06
CA ALA A 180 2.34 18.08 10.40
C ALA A 180 1.67 18.70 9.17
N ASP A 181 0.99 17.89 8.37
CA ASP A 181 0.25 18.35 7.18
C ASP A 181 -0.92 19.26 7.57
N GLU A 182 -1.68 18.91 8.61
CA GLU A 182 -2.78 19.73 9.14
C GLU A 182 -2.26 21.12 9.58
N ARG A 183 -1.17 21.16 10.35
CA ARG A 183 -0.55 22.44 10.76
C ARG A 183 -0.09 23.25 9.55
N ALA A 184 0.51 22.63 8.55
CA ALA A 184 0.95 23.33 7.34
C ALA A 184 -0.23 23.94 6.57
N VAL A 185 -1.38 23.25 6.53
CA VAL A 185 -2.62 23.76 5.92
C VAL A 185 -3.20 24.91 6.73
N ASP A 186 -3.26 24.78 8.06
CA ASP A 186 -3.77 25.83 8.95
C ASP A 186 -2.93 27.11 8.88
N ASP A 187 -1.60 26.98 8.92
CA ASP A 187 -0.66 28.10 8.80
C ASP A 187 -0.86 28.84 7.46
N LEU A 188 -1.06 28.09 6.37
CA LEU A 188 -1.32 28.67 5.05
C LEU A 188 -2.68 29.38 5.02
N ALA A 189 -3.72 28.79 5.60
CA ALA A 189 -5.05 29.37 5.66
C ALA A 189 -5.07 30.67 6.49
N GLU A 190 -4.36 30.69 7.63
CA GLU A 190 -4.21 31.89 8.47
C GLU A 190 -3.47 33.00 7.70
N ALA A 191 -2.36 32.67 7.05
CA ALA A 191 -1.60 33.63 6.25
C ALA A 191 -2.45 34.25 5.12
N LEU A 192 -3.24 33.43 4.41
CA LEU A 192 -4.15 33.90 3.38
C LEU A 192 -5.28 34.78 3.96
N GLY A 193 -5.84 34.41 5.10
CA GLY A 193 -6.86 35.20 5.80
C GLY A 193 -6.36 36.56 6.28
N ALA A 194 -5.15 36.60 6.82
CA ALA A 194 -4.49 37.85 7.22
C ALA A 194 -4.21 38.76 6.00
N ALA A 195 -3.72 38.19 4.91
CA ALA A 195 -3.48 38.94 3.68
C ALA A 195 -4.77 39.50 3.07
N ALA A 196 -5.86 38.72 3.08
CA ALA A 196 -7.18 39.17 2.63
C ALA A 196 -7.71 40.32 3.51
N THR A 197 -7.56 40.22 4.83
CA THR A 197 -7.96 41.29 5.76
C THR A 197 -7.18 42.58 5.51
N ALA A 198 -5.87 42.50 5.34
CA ALA A 198 -5.03 43.66 5.03
C ALA A 198 -5.42 44.32 3.70
N LEU A 199 -5.73 43.51 2.68
CA LEU A 199 -6.22 44.03 1.40
C LEU A 199 -7.54 44.80 1.58
N ASP A 200 -8.49 44.25 2.32
CA ASP A 200 -9.79 44.89 2.58
C ASP A 200 -9.63 46.21 3.34
N GLU A 201 -8.73 46.29 4.31
CA GLU A 201 -8.44 47.51 5.07
C GLU A 201 -7.85 48.60 4.18
N GLU A 202 -6.84 48.27 3.37
CA GLU A 202 -6.21 49.20 2.44
C GLU A 202 -7.21 49.73 1.40
N VAL A 203 -8.04 48.85 0.82
CA VAL A 203 -9.08 49.26 -0.14
C VAL A 203 -10.09 50.21 0.49
N ARG A 204 -10.56 49.94 1.71
CA ARG A 204 -11.48 50.83 2.43
C ARG A 204 -10.86 52.18 2.79
N SER A 205 -9.55 52.22 3.02
CA SER A 205 -8.84 53.47 3.34
C SER A 205 -8.61 54.38 2.13
N TYR A 206 -8.78 53.84 0.91
CA TYR A 206 -8.56 54.54 -0.35
C TYR A 206 -9.82 55.31 -0.86
N GLU A 207 -11.01 54.99 -0.34
CA GLU A 207 -12.28 55.69 -0.61
C GLU A 207 -12.49 56.91 0.32
#